data_AF-A0A846ACC8-F1
#
_entry.id   AF-A0A846ACC8-F1
#
_cell.length_a   1.000
_cell.length_b   1.000
_cell.length_c   1.000
_cell.angle_alpha   90.00
_cell.angle_beta   90.00
_cell.angle_gamma   90.00
#
_symmetry.space_group_name_H-M   'P 1'
#
loop_
_entity.id
_entity.type
_entity.pdbx_description
1 polymer ?
#
loop_
_entity_poly.entity_id
_entity_poly.type
_entity_poly.pdbx_seq_one_letter_code
_entity_poly.pdbx_strand_id
1 'polypeptide(L)' 'MLSIDELMKEALYLSNTQRAFLAEKLVESLEFDIDEKTQKAWISEAKKRRYEIYNGNVSPIPGEETLAEVRKILEQ' A
#
# COMPACT_ATOMS: atom_id res chain seq x y z
N MET A 1 18.70 3.40 21.51
CA MET A 1 17.76 3.32 20.37
C MET A 1 18.24 4.32 19.35
N LEU A 2 18.40 3.92 18.08
CA LEU A 2 18.74 4.87 17.01
C LEU A 2 17.57 5.85 16.82
N SER A 3 17.87 7.09 16.49
CA SER A 3 16.88 8.06 16.03
C SER A 3 16.30 7.66 14.66
N ILE A 4 15.14 8.22 14.31
CA ILE A 4 14.53 7.99 13.00
C ILE A 4 15.46 8.43 11.86
N ASP A 5 16.17 9.54 12.03
CA ASP A 5 17.12 10.03 11.02
C ASP A 5 18.31 9.08 10.83
N GLU A 6 18.83 8.52 11.92
CA GLU A 6 19.90 7.51 11.86
C GLU A 6 19.40 6.23 11.19
N LEU A 7 18.19 5.74 11.53
CA LEU A 7 17.59 4.57 10.90
C LEU A 7 17.34 4.78 9.39
N MET A 8 16.87 5.97 9.01
CA MET A 8 16.65 6.32 7.61
C MET A 8 17.97 6.35 6.85
N LYS A 9 19.02 6.92 7.44
CA LYS A 9 20.36 6.94 6.84
C LYS A 9 20.88 5.52 6.61
N GLU A 10 20.76 4.64 7.61
CA GLU A 10 21.16 3.23 7.49
C GLU A 10 20.33 2.49 6.42
N ALA A 11 19.02 2.72 6.38
CA ALA A 11 18.15 2.14 5.35
C ALA A 11 18.55 2.58 3.94
N LEU A 12 19.01 3.82 3.76
CA LEU A 12 19.45 4.33 2.46
C LEU A 12 20.76 3.69 1.96
N TYR A 13 21.59 3.13 2.83
CA TYR A 13 22.78 2.36 2.43
C TYR A 13 22.45 0.95 1.89
N LEU A 14 21.24 0.45 2.13
CA LEU A 14 20.79 -0.82 1.60
C LEU A 14 20.62 -0.77 0.07
N SER A 15 20.79 -1.92 -0.58
CA SER A 15 20.45 -2.07 -2.00
C SER A 15 18.94 -1.83 -2.24
N ASN A 16 18.56 -1.52 -3.49
CA ASN A 16 17.15 -1.33 -3.86
C ASN A 16 16.24 -2.48 -3.39
N THR A 17 16.67 -3.73 -3.58
CA THR A 17 15.91 -4.92 -3.16
C THR A 17 15.75 -5.01 -1.65
N GLN A 18 16.82 -4.74 -0.90
CA GLN A 18 16.77 -4.76 0.56
C GLN A 18 15.92 -3.62 1.12
N ARG A 19 15.96 -2.43 0.51
CA ARG A 19 15.07 -1.32 0.88
C ARG A 19 13.61 -1.65 0.63
N ALA A 20 13.29 -2.25 -0.52
CA ALA A 20 11.93 -2.68 -0.83
C ALA A 20 11.42 -3.70 0.20
N PHE A 21 12.25 -4.70 0.54
CA PHE A 21 11.92 -5.69 1.56
C PHE A 21 11.74 -5.06 2.96
N LEU A 22 12.62 -4.13 3.35
CA LEU A 22 12.48 -3.41 4.63
C LEU A 22 11.19 -2.59 4.67
N ALA A 23 10.85 -1.89 3.59
CA ALA A 23 9.60 -1.13 3.48
C ALA A 23 8.38 -2.04 3.64
N GLU A 24 8.37 -3.21 3.00
CA GLU A 24 7.33 -4.23 3.15
C GLU A 24 7.18 -4.65 4.62
N LYS A 25 8.27 -4.97 5.31
CA LYS A 25 8.24 -5.35 6.74
C LYS A 25 7.79 -4.23 7.67
N LEU A 26 8.15 -2.99 7.38
CA LEU A 26 7.67 -1.84 8.14
C LEU A 26 6.16 -1.66 7.95
N VAL A 27 5.64 -1.80 6.73
CA VAL A 27 4.20 -1.74 6.47
C VAL A 27 3.46 -2.89 7.16
N GLU A 28 3.96 -4.13 7.04
CA GLU A 28 3.39 -5.29 7.77
C GLU A 28 3.33 -5.04 9.29
N SER A 29 4.34 -4.35 9.86
CA SER A 29 4.37 -4.06 11.30
C SER A 29 3.30 -3.05 11.75
N LEU A 30 2.70 -2.30 10.82
CA LEU A 30 1.61 -1.36 11.07
C LEU A 30 0.22 -2.04 10.93
N GLU A 31 0.17 -3.27 10.43
CA GLU A 31 -1.08 -4.05 10.36
C GLU A 31 -1.42 -4.59 11.76
N PHE A 32 -2.23 -3.83 12.51
CA PHE A 32 -2.74 -4.26 13.82
C PHE A 32 -4.04 -5.06 13.69
N ASP A 33 -4.17 -6.19 14.40
CA ASP A 33 -5.42 -6.91 14.75
C ASP A 33 -6.55 -6.86 13.71
N ILE A 34 -6.22 -6.94 12.41
CA ILE A 34 -7.23 -7.09 11.37
C ILE A 34 -7.74 -8.51 11.49
N ASP A 35 -9.04 -8.67 11.67
CA ASP A 35 -9.61 -10.00 11.74
C ASP A 35 -9.29 -10.78 10.45
N GLU A 36 -8.94 -12.05 10.61
CA GLU A 36 -8.47 -12.90 9.50
C GLU A 36 -9.47 -12.94 8.33
N LYS A 37 -10.77 -12.76 8.61
CA LYS A 37 -11.81 -12.73 7.59
C LYS A 37 -11.77 -11.43 6.79
N THR A 38 -11.57 -10.28 7.42
CA THR A 38 -11.35 -8.99 6.75
C THR A 38 -10.07 -9.01 5.91
N GLN A 39 -8.97 -9.52 6.46
CA GLN A 39 -7.71 -9.64 5.70
C GLN A 39 -7.89 -10.52 4.45
N LYS A 40 -8.55 -11.68 4.58
CA LYS A 40 -8.87 -12.55 3.43
C LYS A 40 -9.77 -11.87 2.41
N ALA A 41 -10.79 -11.14 2.85
CA ALA A 41 -11.70 -10.42 1.97
C ALA A 41 -10.98 -9.32 1.17
N TRP A 42 -10.11 -8.55 1.83
CA TRP A 42 -9.30 -7.51 1.18
C TRP A 42 -8.33 -8.09 0.14
N ILE A 43 -7.60 -9.15 0.49
CA ILE A 43 -6.68 -9.82 -0.43
C ILE A 43 -7.44 -10.38 -1.65
N SER A 44 -8.61 -10.97 -1.42
CA SER A 44 -9.46 -11.51 -2.49
C SER A 44 -9.92 -10.41 -3.46
N GLU A 45 -10.45 -9.31 -2.93
CA GLU A 45 -10.93 -8.19 -3.73
C GLU A 45 -9.79 -7.50 -4.49
N ALA A 46 -8.63 -7.29 -3.85
CA ALA A 46 -7.46 -6.70 -4.49
C ALA A 46 -6.98 -7.55 -5.69
N LYS A 47 -6.89 -8.88 -5.52
CA LYS A 47 -6.53 -9.80 -6.62
C LYS A 47 -7.56 -9.79 -7.74
N LYS A 48 -8.85 -9.81 -7.38
CA LYS A 48 -9.96 -9.74 -8.35
C LYS A 48 -9.90 -8.46 -9.18
N ARG A 49 -9.80 -7.29 -8.55
CA ARG A 49 -9.73 -6.00 -9.26
C ARG A 49 -8.52 -5.89 -10.16
N ARG A 50 -7.35 -6.38 -9.68
CA ARG A 50 -6.17 -6.48 -10.53
C ARG A 50 -6.46 -7.29 -11.79
N TYR A 51 -7.02 -8.49 -11.63
CA TYR A 51 -7.36 -9.35 -12.77
C TYR A 51 -8.36 -8.68 -13.73
N GLU A 52 -9.41 -8.04 -13.21
CA GLU A 52 -10.41 -7.35 -14.04
C GLU A 52 -9.79 -6.22 -14.86
N ILE A 53 -8.90 -5.41 -14.26
CA ILE A 53 -8.20 -4.32 -14.95
C ILE A 53 -7.26 -4.88 -16.03
N TYR A 54 -6.42 -5.87 -15.69
CA TYR A 54 -5.43 -6.41 -16.63
C TYR A 54 -6.05 -7.11 -17.84
N ASN A 55 -7.24 -7.70 -17.69
CA ASN A 55 -7.95 -8.34 -18.80
C ASN A 55 -8.93 -7.40 -19.52
N GLY A 56 -9.07 -6.15 -19.09
CA GLY A 56 -10.02 -5.21 -19.69
C GLY A 56 -11.49 -5.54 -19.41
N ASN A 57 -11.78 -6.32 -18.36
CA ASN A 57 -13.15 -6.62 -17.95
C ASN A 57 -13.86 -5.40 -17.35
N VAL A 58 -13.08 -4.40 -16.96
CA VAL A 58 -13.56 -3.12 -16.41
C VAL A 58 -12.80 -1.97 -17.05
N SER A 59 -13.43 -0.79 -17.10
CA SER A 59 -12.78 0.45 -17.52
C SER A 59 -12.28 1.20 -16.28
N PRO A 60 -10.97 1.27 -16.02
CA PRO A 60 -10.45 2.02 -14.88
C PRO A 60 -10.58 3.52 -15.12
N ILE A 61 -10.81 4.24 -14.03
CA ILE A 61 -10.76 5.71 -14.00
C ILE A 61 -9.34 6.19 -13.68
N PRO A 62 -8.89 7.35 -14.20
CA PRO A 62 -7.60 7.91 -13.83
C PRO A 62 -7.46 8.12 -12.32
N GLY A 63 -6.33 7.67 -11.77
CA GLY A 63 -6.08 7.72 -10.33
C GLY A 63 -6.03 9.14 -9.78
N GLU A 64 -5.46 10.08 -10.54
CA GLU A 64 -5.36 11.50 -10.14
C GLU A 64 -6.75 12.15 -10.00
N GLU A 65 -7.65 11.89 -10.94
CA GLU A 65 -9.03 12.39 -10.94
C GLU A 65 -9.78 11.87 -9.70
N THR A 66 -9.71 10.55 -9.49
CA THR A 66 -10.41 9.88 -8.38
C THR A 66 -9.89 10.35 -7.02
N LEU A 67 -8.57 10.43 -6.85
CA LEU A 67 -7.97 10.88 -5.59
C LEU A 67 -8.26 12.36 -5.31
N ALA A 68 -8.40 13.19 -6.35
CA ALA A 68 -8.81 14.58 -6.18
C ALA A 68 -10.26 14.68 -5.67
N GLU A 69 -11.17 13.84 -6.15
CA GLU A 69 -12.55 13.77 -5.65
C GLU A 69 -12.60 13.31 -4.18
N VAL A 70 -11.86 12.26 -3.82
CA VAL A 70 -11.81 11.76 -2.43
C VAL A 70 -11.32 12.84 -1.47
N ARG A 71 -10.27 13.59 -1.83
CA ARG A 71 -9.77 14.69 -1.00
C ARG A 71 -10.85 15.76 -0.76
N LYS A 72 -11.61 16.13 -1.78
CA LYS A 72 -12.73 17.09 -1.64
C LYS A 72 -13.81 16.60 -0.67
N ILE A 73 -14.04 15.28 -0.59
CA ILE A 73 -15.00 14.68 0.34
C ILE A 73 -14.46 14.72 1.78
N LEU A 74 -13.16 14.48 1.97
CA LEU A 74 -12.52 14.45 3.30
C LEU A 74 -12.27 15.84 3.90
N GLU A 75 -12.27 16.89 3.07
CA GLU A 75 -12.13 18.29 3.50
C GLU A 75 -13.48 18.94 3.94
N GLN A 76 -14.58 18.17 3.95
CA GLN A 76 -15.89 18.58 4.46
C GLN A 76 -16.09 18.19 5.92
#